data_AF-A0A850C7W2-F1
#
_entry.id   AF-A0A850C7W2-F1
#
_cell.length_a   1.000
_cell.length_b   1.000
_cell.length_c   1.000
_cell.angle_alpha   90.00
_cell.angle_beta   90.00
_cell.angle_gamma   90.00
#
_symmetry.space_group_name_H-M   'P 1'
#
loop_
_entity.id
_entity.type
_entity.pdbx_description
1 polymer ?
#
loop_
_entity_poly.entity_id
_entity_poly.type
_entity_poly.pdbx_seq_one_letter_code
_entity_poly.pdbx_strand_id
1 'polypeptide(L)'
;METVSTKKFLQTWLWALTVVSALAILQTIQRTAELEIALFRSKWIGLVGVFALTAVVAVWFSFSPFLDRIATWLEKLETASRSILRITHYALLIFSFLSIFLIRLYVFGSILPQVTPILWVFLWASLIQSIALKLLRKMEWGTAFAIVVLAQGFIFQTWGIFAATSADPFSMGYSEAGRHYYASLFFSEKLYGMDLPLPFLHPSRYLLLSIPFLIDGLPLWFHRFWQAFLWFSLTLGSAYFLARRMKMDKGMTALVTAWAFLFFFQGAVYYHLHVMVILILAGVSVKHPWRSLIFIILASIWAGISRVNWFPVPAMLAVAIYVLETPISAHAAVPGGEDAALSKKRIWKYWLTPFLWGISGVASALISQFAYIQSSGNDDVTAFGSSFTSQLIWSRLLPNETFPMGILPGILLVS
;
A
#
# COMPACT_ATOMS: atom_id res chain seq x y z
N MET A 1 24.82 7.18 -7.13
CA MET A 1 24.30 6.20 -8.09
C MET A 1 24.90 6.56 -9.44
N GLU A 2 25.46 5.59 -10.17
CA GLU A 2 25.91 5.84 -11.55
C GLU A 2 24.71 6.23 -12.40
N THR A 3 24.89 7.24 -13.26
CA THR A 3 23.84 7.67 -14.16
C THR A 3 23.55 6.56 -15.18
N VAL A 4 22.30 6.10 -15.21
CA VAL A 4 21.89 5.06 -16.16
C VAL A 4 21.83 5.68 -17.56
N SER A 5 22.64 5.15 -18.48
CA SER A 5 22.63 5.61 -19.88
C SER A 5 21.26 5.36 -20.53
N THR A 6 20.91 6.20 -21.53
CA THR A 6 19.64 6.09 -22.25
C THR A 6 19.45 4.70 -22.85
N LYS A 7 20.50 4.15 -23.48
CA LYS A 7 20.50 2.78 -24.01
C LYS A 7 20.17 1.75 -22.93
N LYS A 8 20.87 1.79 -21.79
CA LYS A 8 20.70 0.81 -20.71
C LYS A 8 19.29 0.89 -20.12
N PHE A 9 18.74 2.08 -19.93
CA PHE A 9 17.36 2.26 -19.48
C PHE A 9 16.35 1.64 -20.45
N LEU A 10 16.44 1.98 -21.74
CA LEU A 10 15.54 1.44 -22.77
C LEU A 10 15.67 -0.08 -22.88
N GLN A 11 16.89 -0.61 -22.81
CA GLN A 11 17.13 -2.05 -22.86
C GLN A 11 16.47 -2.79 -21.69
N THR A 12 16.63 -2.29 -20.46
CA THR A 12 15.95 -2.83 -19.28
C THR A 12 14.43 -2.78 -19.42
N TRP A 13 13.91 -1.66 -19.95
CA TRP A 13 12.47 -1.51 -20.18
C TRP A 13 11.94 -2.51 -21.23
N LEU A 14 12.68 -2.75 -22.32
CA LEU A 14 12.31 -3.75 -23.34
C LEU A 14 12.29 -5.17 -22.78
N TRP A 15 13.23 -5.51 -21.88
CA TRP A 15 13.22 -6.79 -21.18
C TRP A 15 12.02 -6.93 -20.26
N ALA A 16 11.71 -5.91 -19.46
CA ALA A 16 10.51 -5.89 -18.63
C ALA A 16 9.24 -6.04 -19.47
N LEU A 17 9.16 -5.33 -20.59
CA LEU A 17 8.05 -5.42 -21.54
C LEU A 17 7.92 -6.83 -22.15
N THR A 18 9.05 -7.48 -22.46
CA THR A 18 9.06 -8.85 -22.98
C THR A 18 8.43 -9.81 -21.97
N VAL A 19 8.88 -9.75 -20.71
CA VAL A 19 8.36 -10.60 -19.62
C VAL A 19 6.88 -10.35 -19.39
N VAL A 20 6.47 -9.08 -19.28
CA VAL A 20 5.06 -8.72 -19.07
C VAL A 20 4.20 -9.11 -20.27
N SER A 21 4.69 -9.00 -21.50
CA SER A 21 3.98 -9.46 -22.70
C SER A 21 3.78 -10.97 -22.70
N ALA A 22 4.81 -11.75 -22.37
CA ALA A 22 4.71 -13.21 -22.27
C ALA A 22 3.70 -13.64 -21.19
N LEU A 23 3.76 -13.01 -20.01
CA LEU A 23 2.81 -13.25 -18.95
C LEU A 23 1.38 -12.81 -19.34
N ALA A 24 1.22 -11.72 -20.09
CA ALA A 24 -0.08 -11.24 -20.55
C ALA A 24 -0.73 -12.23 -21.53
N ILE A 25 0.07 -12.90 -22.38
CA ILE A 25 -0.39 -13.99 -23.24
C ILE A 25 -0.96 -15.13 -22.39
N LEU A 26 -0.16 -15.62 -21.44
CA LEU A 26 -0.57 -16.74 -20.57
C LEU A 26 -1.85 -16.42 -19.80
N GLN A 27 -1.93 -15.22 -19.21
CA GLN A 27 -3.10 -14.79 -18.45
C GLN A 27 -4.34 -14.69 -19.35
N THR A 28 -4.19 -14.10 -20.54
CA THR A 28 -5.29 -13.94 -21.50
C THR A 28 -5.82 -15.30 -21.94
N ILE A 29 -4.95 -16.26 -22.27
CA ILE A 29 -5.33 -17.63 -22.63
C ILE A 29 -6.08 -18.30 -21.49
N GLN A 30 -5.53 -18.26 -20.27
CA GLN A 30 -6.16 -18.81 -19.08
C GLN A 30 -7.56 -18.22 -18.88
N ARG A 31 -7.71 -16.89 -19.00
CA ARG A 31 -9.01 -16.23 -18.83
C ARG A 31 -10.03 -16.66 -19.85
N THR A 32 -9.62 -16.77 -21.11
CA THR A 32 -10.52 -17.20 -22.17
C THR A 32 -10.97 -18.64 -21.98
N ALA A 33 -10.10 -19.50 -21.45
CA ALA A 33 -10.45 -20.87 -21.10
C ALA A 33 -11.44 -20.92 -19.92
N GLU A 34 -11.20 -20.16 -18.85
CA GLU A 34 -12.12 -20.03 -17.70
C GLU A 34 -13.52 -19.54 -18.08
N LEU A 35 -13.60 -18.68 -19.10
CA LEU A 35 -14.86 -18.13 -19.60
C LEU A 35 -15.47 -18.95 -20.76
N GLU A 36 -14.89 -20.11 -21.08
CA GLU A 36 -15.31 -20.97 -22.19
C GLU A 36 -15.36 -20.24 -23.56
N ILE A 37 -14.55 -19.19 -23.72
CA ILE A 37 -14.46 -18.42 -24.94
C ILE A 37 -13.53 -19.14 -25.91
N ALA A 38 -14.03 -19.48 -27.10
CA ALA A 38 -13.21 -20.03 -28.18
C ALA A 38 -12.18 -19.00 -28.68
N LEU A 39 -10.96 -19.04 -28.12
CA LEU A 39 -9.92 -18.02 -28.32
C LEU A 39 -9.70 -17.69 -29.81
N PHE A 40 -9.52 -18.71 -30.65
CA PHE A 40 -9.25 -18.57 -32.09
C PHE A 40 -10.39 -17.93 -32.90
N ARG A 41 -11.62 -17.90 -32.38
CA ARG A 41 -12.77 -17.26 -33.02
C ARG A 41 -13.15 -15.93 -32.37
N SER A 42 -12.42 -15.52 -31.33
CA SER A 42 -12.71 -14.33 -30.56
C SER A 42 -11.77 -13.18 -30.93
N LYS A 43 -12.17 -11.93 -30.62
CA LYS A 43 -11.29 -10.76 -30.75
C LYS A 43 -10.01 -10.85 -29.91
N TRP A 44 -9.96 -11.74 -28.92
CA TRP A 44 -8.83 -11.88 -28.01
C TRP A 44 -7.61 -12.53 -28.66
N ILE A 45 -7.77 -13.29 -29.75
CA ILE A 45 -6.60 -13.78 -30.52
C ILE A 45 -5.78 -12.63 -31.10
N GLY A 46 -6.45 -11.53 -31.50
CA GLY A 46 -5.78 -10.32 -31.95
C GLY A 46 -4.94 -9.70 -30.84
N LEU A 47 -5.47 -9.66 -29.61
CA LEU A 47 -4.75 -9.14 -28.45
C LEU A 47 -3.54 -10.01 -28.08
N VAL A 48 -3.70 -11.34 -28.08
CA VAL A 48 -2.59 -12.29 -27.90
C VAL A 48 -1.52 -12.08 -28.97
N GLY A 49 -1.93 -11.88 -30.24
CA GLY A 49 -1.02 -11.55 -31.34
C GLY A 49 -0.25 -10.25 -31.10
N VAL A 50 -0.91 -9.20 -30.58
CA VAL A 50 -0.25 -7.94 -30.21
C VAL A 50 0.79 -8.16 -29.11
N PHE A 51 0.47 -8.92 -28.06
CA PHE A 51 1.44 -9.22 -27.00
C PHE A 51 2.63 -10.05 -27.52
N ALA A 52 2.37 -11.07 -28.35
CA ALA A 52 3.42 -11.90 -28.94
C ALA A 52 4.34 -11.09 -29.84
N LEU A 53 3.76 -10.25 -30.72
CA LEU A 53 4.53 -9.34 -31.57
C LEU A 53 5.35 -8.37 -30.72
N THR A 54 4.76 -7.82 -29.66
CA THR A 54 5.47 -6.90 -28.75
C THR A 54 6.65 -7.57 -28.06
N ALA A 55 6.50 -8.82 -27.60
CA ALA A 55 7.58 -9.57 -26.98
C ALA A 55 8.73 -9.83 -27.97
N VAL A 56 8.43 -10.31 -29.18
CA VAL A 56 9.43 -10.59 -30.22
C VAL A 56 10.15 -9.32 -30.65
N VAL A 57 9.39 -8.24 -30.92
CA VAL A 57 9.96 -6.95 -31.30
C VAL A 57 10.82 -6.39 -30.16
N ALA A 58 10.39 -6.49 -28.90
CA ALA A 58 11.17 -5.98 -27.78
C ALA A 58 12.51 -6.70 -27.61
N VAL A 59 12.54 -8.03 -27.75
CA VAL A 59 13.79 -8.83 -27.73
C VAL A 59 14.68 -8.45 -28.91
N TRP A 60 14.16 -8.44 -30.13
CA TRP A 60 14.93 -8.08 -31.31
C TRP A 60 15.51 -6.67 -31.20
N PHE A 61 14.69 -5.72 -30.73
CA PHE A 61 15.07 -4.32 -30.59
C PHE A 61 16.14 -4.09 -29.51
N SER A 62 16.11 -4.87 -28.43
CA SER A 62 17.11 -4.85 -27.34
C SER A 62 18.54 -5.10 -27.83
N PHE A 63 18.70 -5.86 -28.92
CA PHE A 63 19.99 -6.19 -29.53
C PHE A 63 20.27 -5.44 -30.84
N SER A 64 19.30 -4.66 -31.34
CA SER A 64 19.41 -3.99 -32.63
C SER A 64 20.28 -2.73 -32.55
N PRO A 65 21.14 -2.45 -33.56
CA PRO A 65 21.82 -1.16 -33.70
C PRO A 65 20.87 0.04 -33.80
N PHE A 66 19.58 -0.21 -34.08
CA PHE A 66 18.57 0.84 -34.11
C PHE A 66 18.30 1.40 -32.70
N LEU A 67 18.47 0.60 -31.64
CA LEU A 67 18.33 1.08 -30.26
C LEU A 67 19.38 2.15 -29.95
N ASP A 68 20.61 1.98 -30.44
CA ASP A 68 21.67 3.00 -30.33
C ASP A 68 21.27 4.30 -31.02
N ARG A 69 20.67 4.20 -32.22
CA ARG A 69 20.17 5.37 -32.95
C ARG A 69 19.07 6.09 -32.19
N ILE A 70 18.10 5.37 -31.61
CA ILE A 70 17.06 5.98 -30.76
C ILE A 70 17.69 6.64 -29.54
N ALA A 71 18.61 5.97 -28.85
CA ALA A 71 19.23 6.50 -27.64
C ALA A 71 19.96 7.82 -27.93
N THR A 72 20.78 7.86 -28.98
CA THR A 72 21.45 9.08 -29.42
C THR A 72 20.46 10.16 -29.88
N TRP A 73 19.35 9.78 -30.52
CA TRP A 73 18.31 10.75 -30.91
C TRP A 73 17.61 11.37 -29.70
N LEU A 74 17.27 10.58 -28.69
CA LEU A 74 16.67 11.08 -27.44
C LEU A 74 17.63 12.02 -26.70
N GLU A 75 18.92 11.71 -26.65
CA GLU A 75 19.95 12.56 -26.06
C GLU A 75 20.09 13.89 -26.82
N LYS A 76 20.02 13.86 -28.16
CA LYS A 76 19.99 15.07 -28.99
C LYS A 76 18.74 15.90 -28.71
N LEU A 77 17.57 15.28 -28.58
CA LEU A 77 16.33 15.99 -28.25
C LEU A 77 16.38 16.70 -26.90
N GLU A 78 17.04 16.10 -25.90
CA GLU A 78 17.21 16.71 -24.57
C GLU A 78 18.01 18.04 -24.62
N THR A 79 18.94 18.16 -25.58
CA THR A 79 19.74 19.39 -25.77
C THR A 79 19.02 20.48 -26.57
N ALA A 80 17.99 20.13 -27.34
CA ALA A 80 17.25 21.07 -28.18
C ALA A 80 16.24 21.90 -27.35
N SER A 81 16.64 23.11 -26.93
CA SER A 81 15.76 24.05 -26.22
C SER A 81 14.66 24.61 -27.14
N ARG A 82 13.45 24.05 -27.10
CA ARG A 82 12.29 24.61 -27.83
C ARG A 82 11.09 24.78 -26.91
N SER A 83 10.82 26.04 -26.54
CA SER A 83 9.70 26.44 -25.67
C SER A 83 8.32 25.97 -26.18
N ILE A 84 8.10 26.01 -27.50
CA ILE A 84 6.85 25.58 -28.17
C ILE A 84 6.54 24.10 -27.94
N LEU A 85 7.55 23.25 -27.71
CA LEU A 85 7.33 21.82 -27.47
C LEU A 85 6.85 21.51 -26.05
N ARG A 86 6.84 22.47 -25.11
CA ARG A 86 6.43 22.17 -23.72
C ARG A 86 4.96 21.73 -23.64
N ILE A 87 4.07 22.39 -24.39
CA ILE A 87 2.65 22.05 -24.43
C ILE A 87 2.46 20.63 -24.96
N THR A 88 3.18 20.23 -26.01
CA THR A 88 3.12 18.87 -26.56
C THR A 88 3.57 17.82 -25.55
N HIS A 89 4.60 18.08 -24.73
CA HIS A 89 5.02 17.15 -23.68
C HIS A 89 4.00 17.03 -22.54
N TYR A 90 3.37 18.15 -22.13
CA TYR A 90 2.27 18.10 -21.14
C TYR A 90 1.06 17.34 -21.68
N ALA A 91 0.68 17.58 -22.93
CA ALA A 91 -0.39 16.84 -23.59
C ALA A 91 -0.05 15.34 -23.65
N LEU A 92 1.20 14.99 -23.96
CA LEU A 92 1.67 13.62 -23.98
C LEU A 92 1.59 12.95 -22.60
N LEU A 93 1.97 13.66 -21.52
CA LEU A 93 1.83 13.19 -20.14
C LEU A 93 0.36 12.86 -19.80
N ILE A 94 -0.55 13.80 -20.09
CA ILE A 94 -1.97 13.65 -19.77
C ILE A 94 -2.61 12.56 -20.63
N PHE A 95 -2.37 12.57 -21.94
CA PHE A 95 -2.98 11.63 -22.87
C PHE A 95 -2.52 10.19 -22.61
N SER A 96 -1.23 9.98 -22.35
CA SER A 96 -0.71 8.65 -22.01
C SER A 96 -1.18 8.16 -20.63
N PHE A 97 -1.45 9.07 -19.68
CA PHE A 97 -2.10 8.70 -18.44
C PHE A 97 -3.55 8.25 -18.67
N LEU A 98 -4.32 9.04 -19.43
CA LEU A 98 -5.72 8.73 -19.75
C LEU A 98 -5.89 7.48 -20.62
N SER A 99 -4.91 7.16 -21.47
CA SER A 99 -4.96 5.98 -22.33
C SER A 99 -5.06 4.68 -21.53
N ILE A 100 -4.49 4.61 -20.32
CA ILE A 100 -4.65 3.44 -19.44
C ILE A 100 -6.12 3.24 -19.07
N PHE A 101 -6.83 4.31 -18.69
CA PHE A 101 -8.26 4.23 -18.38
C PHE A 101 -9.08 3.85 -19.61
N LEU A 102 -8.80 4.48 -20.74
CA LEU A 102 -9.52 4.21 -22.00
C LEU A 102 -9.32 2.76 -22.45
N ILE A 103 -8.09 2.26 -22.46
CA ILE A 103 -7.80 0.87 -22.86
C ILE A 103 -8.42 -0.11 -21.87
N ARG A 104 -8.30 0.15 -20.55
CA ARG A 104 -8.94 -0.70 -19.54
C ARG A 104 -10.46 -0.78 -19.74
N LEU A 105 -11.13 0.37 -19.93
CA LEU A 105 -12.59 0.43 -20.04
C LEU A 105 -13.10 -0.11 -21.37
N TYR A 106 -12.50 0.29 -22.49
CA TYR A 106 -13.04 0.02 -23.83
C TYR A 106 -12.43 -1.20 -24.53
N VAL A 107 -11.17 -1.54 -24.25
CA VAL A 107 -10.51 -2.71 -24.87
C VAL A 107 -10.67 -3.94 -23.99
N PHE A 108 -10.28 -3.86 -22.72
CA PHE A 108 -10.34 -5.00 -21.81
C PHE A 108 -11.74 -5.21 -21.21
N GLY A 109 -12.45 -4.11 -20.91
CA GLY A 109 -13.78 -4.15 -20.31
C GLY A 109 -13.81 -4.91 -18.98
N SER A 110 -14.96 -5.51 -18.65
CA SER A 110 -15.13 -6.38 -17.50
C SER A 110 -14.68 -7.83 -17.74
N ILE A 111 -14.26 -8.17 -18.96
CA ILE A 111 -13.99 -9.55 -19.39
C ILE A 111 -12.50 -9.92 -19.22
N LEU A 112 -11.59 -9.01 -19.58
CA LEU A 112 -10.14 -9.13 -19.37
C LEU A 112 -9.54 -8.24 -18.24
N PRO A 113 -10.18 -7.99 -17.08
CA PRO A 113 -9.54 -7.28 -16.00
C PRO A 113 -8.58 -8.23 -15.31
N GLN A 114 -7.40 -8.38 -15.89
CA GLN A 114 -6.31 -9.17 -15.35
C GLN A 114 -5.06 -8.31 -15.18
N VAL A 115 -4.31 -8.63 -14.14
CA VAL A 115 -3.19 -7.81 -13.64
C VAL A 115 -2.17 -7.53 -14.74
N THR A 116 -1.82 -8.52 -15.56
CA THR A 116 -0.71 -8.41 -16.50
C THR A 116 -1.04 -7.65 -17.78
N PRO A 117 -2.20 -7.86 -18.47
CA PRO A 117 -2.61 -6.98 -19.56
C PRO A 117 -2.70 -5.50 -19.18
N ILE A 118 -3.18 -5.19 -17.96
CA ILE A 118 -3.22 -3.81 -17.46
C ILE A 118 -1.79 -3.29 -17.19
N LEU A 119 -0.94 -4.11 -16.58
CA LEU A 119 0.48 -3.78 -16.37
C LEU A 119 1.21 -3.52 -17.69
N TRP A 120 0.88 -4.25 -18.76
CA TRP A 120 1.44 -4.04 -20.09
C TRP A 120 1.13 -2.63 -20.62
N VAL A 121 -0.14 -2.20 -20.54
CA VAL A 121 -0.56 -0.85 -20.93
C VAL A 121 0.10 0.19 -20.03
N PHE A 122 0.17 -0.09 -18.73
CA PHE A 122 0.83 0.75 -17.75
C PHE A 122 2.29 0.99 -18.11
N LEU A 123 3.07 -0.05 -18.47
CA LEU A 123 4.48 0.09 -18.84
C LEU A 123 4.70 0.98 -20.08
N TRP A 124 3.87 0.85 -21.11
CA TRP A 124 3.92 1.73 -22.29
C TRP A 124 3.62 3.18 -21.93
N ALA A 125 2.55 3.41 -21.17
CA ALA A 125 2.20 4.73 -20.69
C ALA A 125 3.32 5.33 -19.82
N SER A 126 3.94 4.54 -18.94
CA SER A 126 5.04 5.00 -18.09
C SER A 126 6.28 5.36 -18.90
N LEU A 127 6.62 4.62 -19.97
CA LEU A 127 7.74 4.98 -20.85
C LEU A 127 7.51 6.34 -21.51
N ILE A 128 6.35 6.51 -22.12
CA ILE A 128 5.96 7.75 -22.81
C ILE A 128 6.02 8.94 -21.84
N GLN A 129 5.49 8.77 -20.63
CA GLN A 129 5.52 9.81 -19.60
C GLN A 129 6.93 10.09 -19.10
N SER A 130 7.78 9.07 -18.98
CA SER A 130 9.16 9.23 -18.54
C SER A 130 9.98 10.02 -19.57
N ILE A 131 9.78 9.74 -20.86
CA ILE A 131 10.36 10.52 -21.97
C ILE A 131 9.89 11.98 -21.87
N ALA A 132 8.57 12.20 -21.75
CA ALA A 132 8.01 13.55 -21.67
C ALA A 132 8.53 14.34 -20.46
N LEU A 133 8.57 13.70 -19.28
CA LEU A 133 9.05 14.32 -18.05
C LEU A 133 10.55 14.62 -18.12
N LYS A 134 11.36 13.71 -18.67
CA LYS A 134 12.79 13.94 -18.91
C LYS A 134 13.01 15.12 -19.85
N LEU A 135 12.28 15.21 -20.96
CA LEU A 135 12.41 16.34 -21.89
C LEU A 135 11.95 17.68 -21.29
N LEU A 136 10.97 17.67 -20.37
CA LEU A 136 10.49 18.87 -19.67
C LEU A 136 11.41 19.35 -18.55
N ARG A 137 12.01 18.42 -17.80
CA ARG A 137 12.69 18.71 -16.51
C ARG A 137 14.16 18.29 -16.48
N LYS A 138 14.70 17.73 -17.58
CA LYS A 138 16.09 17.24 -17.70
C LYS A 138 16.49 16.30 -16.56
N MET A 139 15.59 15.39 -16.21
CA MET A 139 15.79 14.44 -15.11
C MET A 139 16.55 13.20 -15.58
N GLU A 140 17.19 12.51 -14.66
CA GLU A 140 17.71 11.17 -14.91
C GLU A 140 16.57 10.18 -15.20
N TRP A 141 16.82 9.19 -16.05
CA TRP A 141 15.82 8.20 -16.46
C TRP A 141 15.21 7.45 -15.27
N GLY A 142 16.03 7.00 -14.33
CA GLY A 142 15.56 6.28 -13.14
C GLY A 142 14.60 7.13 -12.29
N THR A 143 14.96 8.40 -12.07
CA THR A 143 14.13 9.33 -11.29
C THR A 143 12.84 9.69 -12.02
N ALA A 144 12.90 9.97 -13.33
CA ALA A 144 11.71 10.26 -14.12
C ALA A 144 10.73 9.08 -14.12
N PHE A 145 11.25 7.86 -14.33
CA PHE A 145 10.45 6.64 -14.31
C PHE A 145 9.84 6.37 -12.92
N ALA A 146 10.62 6.52 -11.85
CA ALA A 146 10.13 6.36 -10.48
C ALA A 146 9.00 7.35 -10.16
N ILE A 147 9.16 8.64 -10.52
CA ILE A 147 8.12 9.66 -10.34
C ILE A 147 6.85 9.27 -11.07
N VAL A 148 6.97 8.88 -12.34
CA VAL A 148 5.84 8.50 -13.19
C VAL A 148 5.11 7.30 -12.61
N VAL A 149 5.82 6.20 -12.35
CA VAL A 149 5.20 4.95 -11.85
C VAL A 149 4.52 5.19 -10.50
N LEU A 150 5.17 5.92 -9.58
CA LEU A 150 4.59 6.22 -8.26
C LEU A 150 3.39 7.16 -8.38
N ALA A 151 3.45 8.21 -9.20
CA ALA A 151 2.34 9.13 -9.39
C ALA A 151 1.14 8.43 -10.03
N GLN A 152 1.37 7.63 -11.06
CA GLN A 152 0.31 6.83 -11.69
C GLN A 152 -0.31 5.87 -10.69
N GLY A 153 0.50 5.07 -10.00
CA GLY A 153 0.02 4.13 -8.99
C GLY A 153 -0.79 4.83 -7.90
N PHE A 154 -0.30 5.95 -7.39
CA PHE A 154 -0.97 6.75 -6.37
C PHE A 154 -2.35 7.24 -6.85
N ILE A 155 -2.43 7.78 -8.07
CA ILE A 155 -3.70 8.25 -8.63
C ILE A 155 -4.67 7.09 -8.87
N PHE A 156 -4.19 5.97 -9.44
CA PHE A 156 -5.03 4.78 -9.66
C PHE A 156 -5.58 4.22 -8.35
N GLN A 157 -4.74 4.12 -7.32
CA GLN A 157 -5.15 3.62 -6.02
C GLN A 157 -6.16 4.58 -5.36
N THR A 158 -5.90 5.89 -5.42
CA THR A 158 -6.82 6.91 -4.89
C THR A 158 -8.17 6.85 -5.59
N TRP A 159 -8.17 6.79 -6.93
CA TRP A 159 -9.40 6.60 -7.71
C TRP A 159 -10.14 5.34 -7.29
N GLY A 160 -9.44 4.20 -7.16
CA GLY A 160 -10.04 2.93 -6.75
C GLY A 160 -10.70 2.99 -5.38
N ILE A 161 -10.09 3.69 -4.41
CA ILE A 161 -10.65 3.89 -3.06
C ILE A 161 -11.95 4.69 -3.13
N PHE A 162 -11.97 5.80 -3.87
CA PHE A 162 -13.15 6.69 -3.93
C PHE A 162 -14.24 6.21 -4.89
N ALA A 163 -13.91 5.40 -5.90
CA ALA A 163 -14.87 4.80 -6.81
C ALA A 163 -15.86 3.85 -6.11
N ALA A 164 -15.55 3.41 -4.87
CA ALA A 164 -16.47 2.67 -4.02
C ALA A 164 -17.62 3.53 -3.44
N THR A 165 -17.57 4.85 -3.62
CA THR A 165 -18.61 5.78 -3.18
C THR A 165 -19.79 5.73 -4.14
N SER A 166 -20.92 5.20 -3.66
CA SER A 166 -22.13 5.04 -4.45
C SER A 166 -23.36 5.16 -3.56
N ALA A 167 -24.50 5.57 -4.13
CA ALA A 167 -25.79 5.53 -3.44
C ALA A 167 -26.53 4.18 -3.61
N ASP A 168 -26.09 3.34 -4.55
CA ASP A 168 -26.74 2.06 -4.86
C ASP A 168 -26.49 1.01 -3.76
N PRO A 169 -27.53 0.51 -3.07
CA PRO A 169 -27.38 -0.49 -2.01
C PRO A 169 -26.62 -1.75 -2.43
N PHE A 170 -26.62 -2.10 -3.71
CA PHE A 170 -26.03 -3.34 -4.23
C PHE A 170 -24.66 -3.14 -4.91
N SER A 171 -24.08 -1.94 -4.86
CA SER A 171 -22.82 -1.63 -5.55
C SER A 171 -21.56 -2.17 -4.88
N MET A 172 -21.67 -2.74 -3.68
CA MET A 172 -20.55 -3.21 -2.86
C MET A 172 -20.82 -4.64 -2.36
N GLY A 173 -19.74 -5.40 -2.14
CA GLY A 173 -19.84 -6.84 -1.82
C GLY A 173 -20.57 -7.17 -0.51
N TYR A 174 -20.92 -8.46 -0.38
CA TYR A 174 -21.79 -9.08 0.63
C TYR A 174 -21.63 -8.61 2.10
N SER A 175 -20.44 -8.19 2.55
CA SER A 175 -20.17 -7.84 3.95
C SER A 175 -20.26 -6.34 4.27
N GLU A 176 -20.56 -5.48 3.30
CA GLU A 176 -20.57 -4.03 3.53
C GLU A 176 -21.65 -3.60 4.53
N ALA A 177 -22.90 -4.04 4.32
CA ALA A 177 -24.02 -3.64 5.17
C ALA A 177 -23.76 -4.00 6.63
N GLY A 178 -23.15 -5.16 6.89
CA GLY A 178 -22.71 -5.56 8.23
C GLY A 178 -21.74 -4.55 8.87
N ARG A 179 -20.84 -3.93 8.10
CA ARG A 179 -19.90 -2.94 8.65
C ARG A 179 -20.60 -1.67 9.12
N HIS A 180 -21.56 -1.18 8.35
CA HIS A 180 -22.32 0.00 8.73
C HIS A 180 -23.27 -0.29 9.89
N TYR A 181 -23.84 -1.50 9.94
CA TYR A 181 -24.60 -1.97 11.10
C TYR A 181 -23.73 -1.99 12.36
N TYR A 182 -22.56 -2.64 12.35
CA TYR A 182 -21.69 -2.63 13.54
C TYR A 182 -21.23 -1.22 13.94
N ALA A 183 -20.96 -0.34 12.97
CA ALA A 183 -20.66 1.06 13.27
C ALA A 183 -21.83 1.79 13.95
N SER A 184 -23.06 1.49 13.58
CA SER A 184 -24.25 2.10 14.19
C SER A 184 -24.46 1.69 15.65
N LEU A 185 -23.90 0.57 16.12
CA LEU A 185 -24.10 0.07 17.48
C LEU A 185 -23.55 1.01 18.57
N PHE A 186 -22.56 1.85 18.26
CA PHE A 186 -22.08 2.89 19.17
C PHE A 186 -23.13 3.97 19.47
N PHE A 187 -24.18 4.06 18.65
CA PHE A 187 -25.28 5.02 18.78
C PHE A 187 -26.63 4.30 18.73
N SER A 188 -26.68 3.03 19.18
CA SER A 188 -27.85 2.16 19.11
C SER A 188 -29.09 2.75 19.79
N GLU A 189 -28.92 3.35 20.97
CA GLU A 189 -30.03 3.99 21.70
C GLU A 189 -30.64 5.15 20.89
N LYS A 190 -29.80 6.00 20.30
CA LYS A 190 -30.24 7.13 19.46
C LYS A 190 -30.93 6.66 18.17
N LEU A 191 -30.37 5.64 17.52
CA LEU A 191 -30.80 5.21 16.18
C LEU A 191 -31.97 4.23 16.20
N TYR A 192 -32.03 3.38 17.22
CA TYR A 192 -32.97 2.26 17.31
C TYR A 192 -33.86 2.30 18.55
N GLY A 193 -33.60 3.20 19.52
CA GLY A 193 -34.33 3.23 20.79
C GLY A 193 -34.02 2.03 21.69
N MET A 194 -32.91 1.31 21.43
CA MET A 194 -32.52 0.11 22.14
C MET A 194 -31.04 0.20 22.53
N ASP A 195 -30.72 -0.19 23.76
CA ASP A 195 -29.34 -0.41 24.18
C ASP A 195 -28.86 -1.75 23.64
N LEU A 196 -27.95 -1.71 22.66
CA LEU A 196 -27.40 -2.90 22.01
C LEU A 196 -25.91 -3.06 22.35
N PRO A 197 -25.42 -4.32 22.49
CA PRO A 197 -24.01 -4.57 22.76
C PRO A 197 -23.08 -3.92 21.72
N LEU A 198 -21.93 -3.43 22.20
CA LEU A 198 -20.90 -2.88 21.32
C LEU A 198 -20.29 -3.97 20.43
N PRO A 199 -19.75 -3.61 19.25
CA PRO A 199 -19.19 -4.60 18.33
C PRO A 199 -18.06 -5.41 18.97
N PHE A 200 -18.12 -6.74 18.91
CA PHE A 200 -17.03 -7.60 19.38
C PHE A 200 -15.88 -7.71 18.37
N LEU A 201 -16.20 -7.66 17.06
CA LEU A 201 -15.22 -7.79 15.98
C LEU A 201 -14.70 -6.41 15.58
N HIS A 202 -13.39 -6.16 15.67
CA HIS A 202 -12.75 -4.90 15.26
C HIS A 202 -13.43 -3.60 15.78
N PRO A 203 -13.65 -3.44 17.09
CA PRO A 203 -14.31 -2.27 17.68
C PRO A 203 -13.81 -0.92 17.15
N SER A 204 -12.50 -0.72 17.13
CA SER A 204 -11.88 0.53 16.70
C SER A 204 -12.19 0.90 15.24
N ARG A 205 -12.37 -0.11 14.37
CA ARG A 205 -12.80 0.10 12.99
C ARG A 205 -14.18 0.74 12.96
N TYR A 206 -15.09 0.16 13.71
CA TYR A 206 -16.48 0.57 13.74
C TYR A 206 -16.67 1.88 14.50
N LEU A 207 -15.83 2.16 15.49
CA LEU A 207 -15.79 3.45 16.16
C LEU A 207 -15.42 4.60 15.20
N LEU A 208 -14.42 4.40 14.32
CA LEU A 208 -14.10 5.42 13.31
C LEU A 208 -15.22 5.55 12.27
N LEU A 209 -15.84 4.42 11.90
CA LEU A 209 -16.92 4.40 10.93
C LEU A 209 -18.24 4.92 11.49
N SER A 210 -18.39 5.01 12.82
CA SER A 210 -19.63 5.44 13.47
C SER A 210 -19.84 6.95 13.38
N ILE A 211 -18.79 7.73 13.17
CA ILE A 211 -18.81 9.21 13.20
C ILE A 211 -19.96 9.82 12.38
N PRO A 212 -20.26 9.38 11.14
CA PRO A 212 -21.39 9.93 10.38
C PRO A 212 -22.75 9.73 11.05
N PHE A 213 -22.96 8.68 11.86
CA PHE A 213 -24.23 8.45 12.56
C PHE A 213 -24.53 9.49 13.67
N LEU A 214 -23.58 10.37 14.00
CA LEU A 214 -23.85 11.52 14.85
C LEU A 214 -24.84 12.51 14.20
N ILE A 215 -24.89 12.53 12.86
CA ILE A 215 -25.73 13.43 12.06
C ILE A 215 -26.89 12.64 11.47
N ASP A 216 -28.11 13.05 11.80
CA ASP A 216 -29.31 12.34 11.37
C ASP A 216 -29.60 12.55 9.88
N GLY A 217 -30.11 11.52 9.21
CA GLY A 217 -30.56 11.58 7.82
C GLY A 217 -29.46 11.58 6.76
N LEU A 218 -28.20 11.31 7.11
CA LEU A 218 -27.13 11.21 6.11
C LEU A 218 -27.37 10.03 5.15
N PRO A 219 -27.20 10.25 3.83
CA PRO A 219 -27.43 9.21 2.84
C PRO A 219 -26.29 8.18 2.82
N LEU A 220 -26.58 6.96 2.35
CA LEU A 220 -25.62 5.85 2.26
C LEU A 220 -24.30 6.22 1.57
N TRP A 221 -24.35 7.01 0.49
CA TRP A 221 -23.14 7.43 -0.22
C TRP A 221 -22.18 8.19 0.69
N PHE A 222 -22.68 8.95 1.68
CA PHE A 222 -21.85 9.69 2.61
C PHE A 222 -21.11 8.76 3.56
N HIS A 223 -21.77 7.72 4.09
CA HIS A 223 -21.11 6.71 4.92
C HIS A 223 -20.01 5.96 4.15
N ARG A 224 -20.23 5.70 2.87
CA ARG A 224 -19.23 5.09 1.97
C ARG A 224 -18.08 6.05 1.66
N PHE A 225 -18.39 7.31 1.38
CA PHE A 225 -17.38 8.36 1.20
C PHE A 225 -16.51 8.49 2.45
N TRP A 226 -17.12 8.51 3.64
CA TRP A 226 -16.39 8.56 4.91
C TRP A 226 -15.46 7.37 5.07
N GLN A 227 -15.93 6.16 4.74
CA GLN A 227 -15.07 4.98 4.76
C GLN A 227 -13.90 5.10 3.78
N ALA A 228 -14.13 5.57 2.55
CA ALA A 228 -13.09 5.81 1.54
C ALA A 228 -12.10 6.89 2.01
N PHE A 229 -12.60 7.96 2.62
CA PHE A 229 -11.79 9.01 3.20
C PHE A 229 -10.92 8.52 4.35
N LEU A 230 -11.43 7.67 5.25
CA LEU A 230 -10.63 7.04 6.31
C LEU A 230 -9.52 6.16 5.74
N TRP A 231 -9.83 5.33 4.73
CA TRP A 231 -8.82 4.54 4.01
C TRP A 231 -7.74 5.42 3.39
N PHE A 232 -8.12 6.47 2.68
CA PHE A 232 -7.15 7.36 2.05
C PHE A 232 -6.31 8.13 3.07
N SER A 233 -6.97 8.84 4.00
CA SER A 233 -6.33 9.80 4.90
C SER A 233 -5.44 9.14 5.95
N LEU A 234 -5.86 8.03 6.56
CA LEU A 234 -5.07 7.36 7.60
C LEU A 234 -3.86 6.61 7.00
N THR A 235 -4.03 6.02 5.82
CA THR A 235 -2.90 5.41 5.11
C THR A 235 -1.92 6.47 4.60
N LEU A 236 -2.41 7.58 4.04
CA LEU A 236 -1.57 8.71 3.62
C LEU A 236 -0.85 9.35 4.81
N GLY A 237 -1.53 9.52 5.94
CA GLY A 237 -0.94 10.04 7.18
C GLY A 237 0.20 9.16 7.67
N SER A 238 -0.02 7.84 7.72
CA SER A 238 1.05 6.88 8.09
C SER A 238 2.24 6.97 7.14
N ALA A 239 1.98 7.02 5.83
CA ALA A 239 3.00 7.09 4.80
C ALA A 239 3.83 8.39 4.90
N TYR A 240 3.15 9.52 5.14
CA TYR A 240 3.79 10.82 5.32
C TYR A 240 4.66 10.85 6.58
N PHE A 241 4.15 10.38 7.72
CA PHE A 241 4.94 10.36 8.95
C PHE A 241 6.14 9.43 8.83
N LEU A 242 6.01 8.27 8.16
CA LEU A 242 7.15 7.41 7.85
C LEU A 242 8.21 8.15 7.02
N ALA A 243 7.81 8.78 5.92
CA ALA A 243 8.71 9.52 5.05
C ALA A 243 9.40 10.68 5.80
N ARG A 244 8.66 11.39 6.66
CA ARG A 244 9.19 12.51 7.46
C ARG A 244 10.31 12.08 8.40
N ARG A 245 10.28 10.85 8.95
CA ARG A 245 11.34 10.35 9.83
C ARG A 245 12.68 10.17 9.10
N MET A 246 12.65 10.00 7.77
CA MET A 246 13.86 9.87 6.96
C MET A 246 14.60 11.19 6.74
N LYS A 247 14.01 12.35 7.12
CA LYS A 247 14.63 13.68 7.04
C LYS A 247 15.18 14.05 5.65
N MET A 248 14.46 13.64 4.61
CA MET A 248 14.81 13.92 3.22
C MET A 248 14.29 15.31 2.78
N ASP A 249 14.69 15.77 1.59
CA ASP A 249 14.13 16.98 1.00
C ASP A 249 12.62 16.82 0.69
N LYS A 250 11.93 17.93 0.38
CA LYS A 250 10.47 17.93 0.17
C LYS A 250 10.04 17.03 -1.00
N GLY A 251 10.81 17.00 -2.09
CA GLY A 251 10.50 16.21 -3.28
C GLY A 251 10.65 14.72 -3.02
N MET A 252 11.77 14.32 -2.41
CA MET A 252 11.98 12.93 -2.02
C MET A 252 10.99 12.48 -0.93
N THR A 253 10.68 13.34 0.05
CA THR A 253 9.66 13.05 1.06
C THR A 253 8.30 12.76 0.40
N ALA A 254 7.91 13.51 -0.62
CA ALA A 254 6.68 13.26 -1.36
C ALA A 254 6.72 11.92 -2.13
N LEU A 255 7.84 11.58 -2.75
CA LEU A 255 8.00 10.29 -3.45
C LEU A 255 7.98 9.10 -2.51
N VAL A 256 8.69 9.17 -1.38
CA VAL A 256 8.65 8.14 -0.35
C VAL A 256 7.26 8.04 0.28
N THR A 257 6.54 9.16 0.43
CA THR A 257 5.13 9.15 0.87
C THR A 257 4.25 8.41 -0.13
N ALA A 258 4.37 8.69 -1.43
CA ALA A 258 3.60 8.00 -2.46
C ALA A 258 3.94 6.50 -2.52
N TRP A 259 5.23 6.15 -2.43
CA TRP A 259 5.67 4.76 -2.36
C TRP A 259 5.13 4.04 -1.12
N ALA A 260 5.27 4.64 0.07
CA ALA A 260 4.80 4.04 1.32
C ALA A 260 3.28 3.91 1.35
N PHE A 261 2.55 4.87 0.77
CA PHE A 261 1.10 4.79 0.60
C PHE A 261 0.72 3.56 -0.22
N LEU A 262 1.34 3.36 -1.39
CA LEU A 262 1.09 2.20 -2.25
C LEU A 262 1.50 0.89 -1.57
N PHE A 263 2.65 0.88 -0.90
CA PHE A 263 3.14 -0.28 -0.17
C PHE A 263 2.19 -0.70 0.96
N PHE A 264 1.64 0.26 1.72
CA PHE A 264 0.68 -0.06 2.78
C PHE A 264 -0.62 -0.69 2.28
N PHE A 265 -1.01 -0.46 1.02
CA PHE A 265 -2.16 -1.15 0.40
C PHE A 265 -1.84 -2.56 -0.11
N GLN A 266 -0.58 -2.99 -0.17
CA GLN A 266 -0.24 -4.39 -0.48
C GLN A 266 -0.58 -5.33 0.68
N GLY A 267 -0.41 -4.85 1.92
CA GLY A 267 -0.77 -5.58 3.13
C GLY A 267 -2.23 -5.40 3.51
N ALA A 268 -2.78 -6.35 4.28
CA ALA A 268 -4.11 -6.23 4.88
C ALA A 268 -4.12 -5.29 6.11
N VAL A 269 -3.50 -4.11 6.00
CA VAL A 269 -3.48 -3.08 7.06
C VAL A 269 -4.70 -2.19 6.88
N TYR A 270 -5.72 -2.42 7.68
CA TYR A 270 -6.95 -1.64 7.66
C TYR A 270 -6.73 -0.22 8.21
N TYR A 271 -7.50 0.76 7.71
CA TYR A 271 -7.41 2.18 8.12
C TYR A 271 -7.37 2.42 9.63
N HIS A 272 -8.13 1.66 10.44
CA HIS A 272 -8.13 1.84 11.90
C HIS A 272 -6.79 1.47 12.53
N LEU A 273 -6.03 0.54 11.95
CA LEU A 273 -4.72 0.13 12.43
C LEU A 273 -3.67 1.22 12.13
N HIS A 274 -3.89 2.04 11.10
CA HIS A 274 -3.03 3.17 10.79
C HIS A 274 -3.04 4.25 11.88
N VAL A 275 -4.08 4.32 12.74
CA VAL A 275 -4.11 5.27 13.87
C VAL A 275 -2.94 5.04 14.83
N MET A 276 -2.72 3.81 15.29
CA MET A 276 -1.60 3.52 16.18
C MET A 276 -0.25 3.65 15.48
N VAL A 277 -0.18 3.35 14.17
CA VAL A 277 1.03 3.57 13.35
C VAL A 277 1.38 5.07 13.30
N ILE A 278 0.39 5.93 13.03
CA ILE A 278 0.56 7.39 13.03
C ILE A 278 1.03 7.87 14.41
N LEU A 279 0.38 7.44 15.51
CA LEU A 279 0.76 7.85 16.86
C LEU A 279 2.24 7.54 17.16
N ILE A 280 2.71 6.35 16.79
CA ILE A 280 4.10 5.96 16.98
C ILE A 280 5.03 6.76 16.06
N LEU A 281 4.75 6.80 14.76
CA LEU A 281 5.60 7.48 13.77
C LEU A 281 5.64 8.99 13.95
N ALA A 282 4.61 9.61 14.52
CA ALA A 282 4.57 11.04 14.80
C ALA A 282 5.14 11.39 16.18
N GLY A 283 4.83 10.57 17.19
CA GLY A 283 5.03 10.93 18.59
C GLY A 283 6.27 10.35 19.27
N VAL A 284 6.73 9.16 18.84
CA VAL A 284 7.92 8.54 19.46
C VAL A 284 9.18 9.30 19.05
N SER A 285 9.97 9.67 20.05
CA SER A 285 11.28 10.29 19.90
C SER A 285 12.30 9.63 20.83
N VAL A 286 13.47 9.26 20.29
CA VAL A 286 14.58 8.73 21.09
C VAL A 286 15.07 9.73 22.13
N LYS A 287 14.98 11.04 21.84
CA LYS A 287 15.47 12.09 22.74
C LYS A 287 14.62 12.28 24.00
N HIS A 288 13.35 11.87 23.96
CA HIS A 288 12.39 12.12 25.04
C HIS A 288 11.63 10.84 25.40
N PRO A 289 12.29 9.85 26.04
CA PRO A 289 11.73 8.51 26.17
C PRO A 289 10.45 8.44 26.99
N TRP A 290 10.27 9.33 27.97
CA TRP A 290 9.03 9.42 28.76
C TRP A 290 7.86 10.03 27.98
N ARG A 291 8.13 10.98 27.07
CA ARG A 291 7.08 11.49 26.17
C ARG A 291 6.68 10.42 25.15
N SER A 292 7.66 9.67 24.64
CA SER A 292 7.42 8.51 23.77
C SER A 292 6.54 7.46 24.44
N LEU A 293 6.72 7.23 25.75
CA LEU A 293 5.91 6.28 26.51
C LEU A 293 4.42 6.63 26.47
N ILE A 294 4.05 7.92 26.51
CA ILE A 294 2.65 8.36 26.38
C ILE A 294 2.07 7.92 25.04
N PHE A 295 2.77 8.19 23.93
CA PHE A 295 2.32 7.79 22.60
C PHE A 295 2.23 6.26 22.45
N ILE A 296 3.18 5.53 23.04
CA ILE A 296 3.18 4.06 23.05
C ILE A 296 1.95 3.54 23.79
N ILE A 297 1.65 4.07 24.98
CA ILE A 297 0.48 3.69 25.77
C ILE A 297 -0.82 3.99 25.01
N LEU A 298 -0.98 5.19 24.44
CA LEU A 298 -2.17 5.55 23.67
C LEU A 298 -2.35 4.67 22.43
N ALA A 299 -1.26 4.43 21.69
CA ALA A 299 -1.26 3.56 20.52
C ALA A 299 -1.59 2.10 20.90
N SER A 300 -1.11 1.63 22.05
CA SER A 300 -1.39 0.30 22.58
C SER A 300 -2.81 0.14 23.11
N ILE A 301 -3.39 1.15 23.76
CA ILE A 301 -4.81 1.16 24.12
C ILE A 301 -5.65 0.99 22.85
N TRP A 302 -5.35 1.77 21.81
CA TRP A 302 -6.02 1.64 20.52
C TRP A 302 -5.85 0.25 19.89
N ALA A 303 -4.66 -0.35 19.96
CA ALA A 303 -4.43 -1.71 19.49
C ALA A 303 -5.25 -2.75 20.30
N GLY A 304 -5.36 -2.55 21.62
CA GLY A 304 -6.13 -3.36 22.57
C GLY A 304 -7.60 -3.52 22.17
N ILE A 305 -8.24 -2.43 21.76
CA ILE A 305 -9.62 -2.44 21.24
C ILE A 305 -9.74 -2.83 19.76
N SER A 306 -8.63 -3.10 19.06
CA SER A 306 -8.63 -3.38 17.62
C SER A 306 -8.61 -4.88 17.32
N ARG A 307 -7.46 -5.51 17.53
CA ARG A 307 -7.17 -6.90 17.16
C ARG A 307 -6.01 -7.43 17.99
N VAL A 308 -6.12 -8.67 18.47
CA VAL A 308 -5.11 -9.26 19.36
C VAL A 308 -3.73 -9.40 18.72
N ASN A 309 -3.68 -9.72 17.42
CA ASN A 309 -2.41 -9.80 16.69
C ASN A 309 -1.69 -8.45 16.53
N TRP A 310 -2.36 -7.32 16.81
CA TRP A 310 -1.76 -5.98 16.76
C TRP A 310 -1.33 -5.45 18.13
N PHE A 311 -1.57 -6.18 19.22
CA PHE A 311 -1.17 -5.76 20.58
C PHE A 311 0.32 -5.44 20.72
N PRO A 312 1.25 -6.27 20.19
CA PRO A 312 2.67 -5.97 20.33
C PRO A 312 3.14 -4.87 19.36
N VAL A 313 2.37 -4.55 18.32
CA VAL A 313 2.86 -3.76 17.18
C VAL A 313 3.25 -2.32 17.56
N PRO A 314 2.48 -1.55 18.35
CA PRO A 314 2.91 -0.21 18.76
C PRO A 314 4.27 -0.21 19.46
N ALA A 315 4.48 -1.16 20.38
CA ALA A 315 5.73 -1.31 21.09
C ALA A 315 6.86 -1.77 20.15
N MET A 316 6.60 -2.76 19.29
CA MET A 316 7.58 -3.23 18.30
C MET A 316 8.04 -2.10 17.37
N LEU A 317 7.12 -1.26 16.89
CA LEU A 317 7.46 -0.11 16.05
C LEU A 317 8.30 0.92 16.81
N ALA A 318 7.95 1.21 18.07
CA ALA A 318 8.73 2.13 18.90
C ALA A 318 10.15 1.59 19.17
N VAL A 319 10.26 0.29 19.47
CA VAL A 319 11.56 -0.39 19.64
C VAL A 319 12.37 -0.36 18.34
N ALA A 320 11.74 -0.64 17.19
CA ALA A 320 12.40 -0.58 15.89
C ALA A 320 12.94 0.83 15.62
N ILE A 321 12.14 1.88 15.88
CA ILE A 321 12.57 3.27 15.79
C ILE A 321 13.78 3.52 16.71
N TYR A 322 13.73 3.08 17.96
CA TYR A 322 14.83 3.26 18.90
C TYR A 322 16.12 2.61 18.41
N VAL A 323 16.04 1.36 17.96
CA VAL A 323 17.19 0.59 17.49
C VAL A 323 17.78 1.19 16.20
N LEU A 324 16.93 1.58 15.25
CA LEU A 324 17.36 2.16 13.98
C LEU A 324 17.93 3.59 14.13
N GLU A 325 17.35 4.41 15.01
CA GLU A 325 17.82 5.78 15.25
C GLU A 325 18.99 5.84 16.25
N THR A 326 19.25 4.75 17.00
CA THR A 326 20.29 4.67 18.04
C THR A 326 21.15 3.42 17.87
N PRO A 327 22.19 3.45 17.01
CA PRO A 327 23.01 2.26 16.78
C PRO A 327 23.77 1.85 18.05
N ILE A 328 23.76 0.54 18.35
CA ILE A 328 24.42 -0.05 19.54
C ILE A 328 25.91 0.31 19.59
N SER A 329 26.59 0.31 18.44
CA SER A 329 28.01 0.63 18.34
C SER A 329 28.34 2.03 18.86
N ALA A 330 27.43 3.00 18.71
CA ALA A 330 27.62 4.35 19.25
C ALA A 330 27.51 4.40 20.79
N HIS A 331 26.78 3.47 21.40
CA HIS A 331 26.67 3.34 22.87
C HIS A 331 27.74 2.42 23.47
N ALA A 332 28.25 1.47 22.69
CA ALA A 332 29.25 0.49 23.10
C ALA A 332 30.70 0.94 22.87
N ALA A 333 30.95 1.96 22.06
CA ALA A 333 32.29 2.50 21.83
C ALA A 333 32.88 3.08 23.13
N VAL A 334 34.07 2.57 23.50
CA VAL A 334 34.86 3.04 24.64
C VAL A 334 36.03 3.86 24.07
N PRO A 335 36.13 5.17 24.36
CA PRO A 335 37.36 5.92 24.12
C PRO A 335 38.40 5.47 25.15
N GLY A 336 39.48 4.80 24.69
CA GLY A 336 40.54 4.29 25.54
C GLY A 336 40.18 2.92 26.12
N GLY A 337 40.82 1.86 25.61
CA GLY A 337 40.47 0.48 25.94
C GLY A 337 40.64 0.18 27.43
N GLU A 338 39.53 0.13 28.17
CA GLU A 338 39.43 -0.49 29.48
C GLU A 338 38.00 -0.95 29.80
N ASP A 339 37.92 -2.11 30.46
CA ASP A 339 36.80 -2.81 31.08
C ASP A 339 35.61 -3.31 30.23
N ALA A 340 35.69 -4.60 29.87
CA ALA A 340 34.58 -5.39 29.34
C ALA A 340 33.32 -5.37 30.23
N ALA A 341 33.47 -5.20 31.55
CA ALA A 341 32.35 -5.07 32.50
C ALA A 341 31.57 -3.74 32.33
N LEU A 342 32.28 -2.64 32.08
CA LEU A 342 31.69 -1.32 31.80
C LEU A 342 30.94 -1.33 30.45
N SER A 343 31.47 -2.04 29.45
CA SER A 343 30.79 -2.29 28.17
C SER A 343 29.48 -3.05 28.35
N LYS A 344 29.47 -4.14 29.14
CA LYS A 344 28.24 -4.90 29.44
C LYS A 344 27.17 -4.03 30.11
N LYS A 345 27.52 -3.23 31.12
CA LYS A 345 26.55 -2.36 31.83
C LYS A 345 25.91 -1.32 30.89
N ARG A 346 26.67 -0.78 29.93
CA ARG A 346 26.15 0.16 28.92
C ARG A 346 25.18 -0.51 27.94
N ILE A 347 25.49 -1.73 27.51
CA ILE A 347 24.60 -2.53 26.65
C ILE A 347 23.29 -2.85 27.37
N TRP A 348 23.34 -3.23 28.65
CA TRP A 348 22.12 -3.44 29.45
C TRP A 348 21.26 -2.17 29.55
N LYS A 349 21.88 -1.01 29.81
CA LYS A 349 21.18 0.27 29.86
C LYS A 349 20.53 0.64 28.52
N TYR A 350 21.17 0.29 27.40
CA TYR A 350 20.63 0.50 26.06
C TYR A 350 19.30 -0.24 25.85
N TRP A 351 19.22 -1.51 26.28
CA TRP A 351 18.02 -2.34 26.12
C TRP A 351 16.91 -2.06 27.13
N LEU A 352 17.21 -1.39 28.24
CA LEU A 352 16.21 -1.06 29.26
C LEU A 352 15.06 -0.21 28.69
N THR A 353 15.36 0.77 27.83
CA THR A 353 14.34 1.63 27.22
C THR A 353 13.40 0.83 26.28
N PRO A 354 13.91 0.08 25.29
CA PRO A 354 13.11 -0.86 24.50
C PRO A 354 12.29 -1.84 25.34
N PHE A 355 12.88 -2.38 26.40
CA PHE A 355 12.22 -3.35 27.27
C PHE A 355 11.03 -2.74 28.02
N LEU A 356 11.22 -1.55 28.62
CA LEU A 356 10.15 -0.82 29.29
C LEU A 356 9.04 -0.44 28.32
N TRP A 357 9.37 0.06 27.14
CA TRP A 357 8.40 0.35 26.07
C TRP A 357 7.64 -0.91 25.64
N GLY A 358 8.34 -2.04 25.52
CA GLY A 358 7.79 -3.37 25.24
C GLY A 358 6.72 -3.77 26.24
N ILE A 359 7.08 -3.84 27.51
CA ILE A 359 6.17 -4.24 28.59
C ILE A 359 5.00 -3.27 28.71
N SER A 360 5.27 -1.96 28.78
CA SER A 360 4.20 -0.97 28.93
C SER A 360 3.21 -1.00 27.77
N GLY A 361 3.70 -1.20 26.54
CA GLY A 361 2.83 -1.28 25.37
C GLY A 361 1.96 -2.54 25.37
N VAL A 362 2.52 -3.72 25.66
CA VAL A 362 1.73 -4.97 25.69
C VAL A 362 0.74 -4.95 26.86
N ALA A 363 1.18 -4.52 28.06
CA ALA A 363 0.31 -4.42 29.22
C ALA A 363 -0.87 -3.46 28.97
N SER A 364 -0.61 -2.30 28.37
CA SER A 364 -1.67 -1.33 28.04
C SER A 364 -2.70 -1.89 27.05
N ALA A 365 -2.24 -2.65 26.04
CA ALA A 365 -3.14 -3.29 25.08
C ALA A 365 -4.03 -4.35 25.75
N LEU A 366 -3.45 -5.20 26.60
CA LEU A 366 -4.18 -6.23 27.35
C LEU A 366 -5.21 -5.61 28.31
N ILE A 367 -4.81 -4.60 29.09
CA ILE A 367 -5.69 -3.88 30.00
C ILE A 367 -6.85 -3.25 29.21
N SER A 368 -6.55 -2.61 28.09
CA SER A 368 -7.58 -1.98 27.26
C SER A 368 -8.54 -3.01 26.64
N GLN A 369 -8.04 -4.18 26.22
CA GLN A 369 -8.92 -5.24 25.71
C GLN A 369 -9.83 -5.74 26.83
N PHE A 370 -9.29 -6.01 28.02
CA PHE A 370 -10.06 -6.48 29.16
C PHE A 370 -11.15 -5.46 29.55
N ALA A 371 -10.80 -4.18 29.64
CA ALA A 371 -11.75 -3.11 29.93
C ALA A 371 -12.85 -3.00 28.86
N TYR A 372 -12.49 -3.18 27.58
CA TYR A 372 -13.47 -3.18 26.49
C TYR A 372 -14.44 -4.35 26.61
N ILE A 373 -13.93 -5.57 26.82
CA ILE A 373 -14.77 -6.77 26.96
C ILE A 373 -15.82 -6.56 28.07
N GLN A 374 -15.36 -6.11 29.25
CA GLN A 374 -16.23 -5.86 30.41
C GLN A 374 -17.28 -4.78 30.16
N SER A 375 -16.96 -3.75 29.38
CA SER A 375 -17.89 -2.65 29.08
C SER A 375 -18.72 -2.85 27.82
N SER A 376 -18.46 -3.90 27.03
CA SER A 376 -19.07 -4.08 25.72
C SER A 376 -20.53 -4.55 25.74
N GLY A 377 -21.03 -5.05 26.87
CA GLY A 377 -22.38 -5.60 26.98
C GLY A 377 -22.60 -6.92 26.21
N ASN A 378 -21.54 -7.59 25.74
CA ASN A 378 -21.66 -8.89 25.07
C ASN A 378 -21.72 -10.02 26.10
N ASP A 379 -22.72 -10.90 25.99
CA ASP A 379 -22.87 -12.07 26.87
C ASP A 379 -21.81 -13.16 26.59
N ASP A 380 -21.46 -13.35 25.32
CA ASP A 380 -20.44 -14.32 24.90
C ASP A 380 -19.04 -13.69 24.85
N VAL A 381 -18.34 -13.76 25.97
CA VAL A 381 -16.94 -13.31 26.07
C VAL A 381 -15.99 -14.13 25.19
N THR A 382 -16.34 -15.38 24.86
CA THR A 382 -15.47 -16.26 24.05
C THR A 382 -15.34 -15.79 22.61
N ALA A 383 -16.32 -15.03 22.10
CA ALA A 383 -16.30 -14.44 20.76
C ALA A 383 -15.07 -13.53 20.54
N PHE A 384 -14.59 -12.83 21.58
CA PHE A 384 -13.39 -11.98 21.52
C PHE A 384 -12.09 -12.78 21.35
N GLY A 385 -12.08 -14.04 21.80
CA GLY A 385 -10.95 -14.97 21.72
C GLY A 385 -11.00 -15.91 20.52
N SER A 386 -12.04 -15.83 19.69
CA SER A 386 -12.28 -16.76 18.57
C SER A 386 -11.11 -16.92 17.60
N SER A 387 -10.25 -15.90 17.46
CA SER A 387 -9.04 -15.99 16.63
C SER A 387 -8.00 -17.00 17.14
N PHE A 388 -8.02 -17.35 18.43
CA PHE A 388 -7.13 -18.34 19.03
C PHE A 388 -7.66 -19.77 18.92
N THR A 389 -8.97 -19.93 18.72
CA THR A 389 -9.64 -21.23 18.66
C THR A 389 -10.08 -21.61 17.25
N SER A 390 -10.01 -20.67 16.30
CA SER A 390 -10.36 -20.89 14.89
C SER A 390 -9.44 -21.92 14.24
N GLN A 391 -10.03 -22.90 13.55
CA GLN A 391 -9.27 -23.89 12.79
C GLN A 391 -8.54 -23.23 11.61
N LEU A 392 -7.25 -23.53 11.46
CA LEU A 392 -6.48 -23.09 10.31
C LEU A 392 -6.93 -23.86 9.06
N ILE A 393 -7.28 -23.14 8.00
CA ILE A 393 -7.61 -23.77 6.71
C ILE A 393 -6.31 -24.07 5.97
N TRP A 394 -5.69 -25.21 6.30
CA TRP A 394 -4.40 -25.65 5.75
C TRP A 394 -4.37 -25.70 4.22
N SER A 395 -5.50 -26.06 3.59
CA SER A 395 -5.63 -26.10 2.14
C SER A 395 -5.41 -24.76 1.45
N ARG A 396 -5.45 -23.64 2.18
CA ARG A 396 -5.16 -22.29 1.64
C ARG A 396 -3.66 -21.94 1.57
N LEU A 397 -2.79 -22.73 2.21
CA LEU A 397 -1.36 -22.44 2.21
C LEU A 397 -0.73 -22.55 0.82
N LEU A 398 -1.20 -23.50 0.01
CA LEU A 398 -0.77 -23.76 -1.36
C LEU A 398 -1.88 -23.40 -2.37
N PRO A 399 -1.56 -23.31 -3.68
CA PRO A 399 -2.55 -23.11 -4.73
C PRO A 399 -3.76 -24.02 -4.59
N ASN A 400 -4.96 -23.43 -4.63
CA ASN A 400 -6.22 -24.15 -4.55
C ASN A 400 -7.33 -23.38 -5.30
N GLU A 401 -8.49 -24.01 -5.48
CA GLU A 401 -9.62 -23.46 -6.24
C GLU A 401 -10.13 -22.11 -5.69
N THR A 402 -10.11 -21.92 -4.37
CA THR A 402 -10.60 -20.69 -3.72
C THR A 402 -9.53 -19.61 -3.58
N PHE A 403 -8.25 -19.97 -3.72
CA PHE A 403 -7.12 -19.05 -3.70
C PHE A 403 -6.00 -19.57 -4.62
N PRO A 404 -6.08 -19.27 -5.93
CA PRO A 404 -5.22 -19.89 -6.95
C PRO A 404 -3.71 -19.69 -6.74
N MET A 405 -3.30 -18.62 -6.06
CA MET A 405 -1.89 -18.35 -5.78
C MET A 405 -1.37 -19.12 -4.54
N GLY A 406 -2.24 -19.49 -3.60
CA GLY A 406 -1.83 -19.98 -2.28
C GLY A 406 -1.20 -18.89 -1.40
N ILE A 407 -1.30 -19.02 -0.08
CA ILE A 407 -0.76 -18.04 0.87
C ILE A 407 0.77 -17.98 0.80
N LEU A 408 1.46 -19.14 0.77
CA LEU A 408 2.93 -19.16 0.81
C LEU A 408 3.58 -18.57 -0.44
N PRO A 409 3.16 -18.94 -1.68
CA PRO A 409 3.72 -18.30 -2.88
C PRO A 409 3.38 -16.81 -2.94
N GLY A 410 2.20 -16.41 -2.48
CA GLY A 410 1.81 -15.01 -2.39
C GLY A 410 2.69 -14.21 -1.44
N ILE A 411 3.07 -14.77 -0.28
CA ILE A 411 4.02 -14.14 0.65
C ILE A 411 5.37 -13.95 -0.03
N LEU A 412 5.93 -15.01 -0.63
CA LEU A 412 7.25 -14.96 -1.30
C LEU A 412 7.34 -13.94 -2.44
N LEU A 413 6.23 -13.65 -3.11
CA LEU A 413 6.18 -12.67 -4.19
C LEU A 413 6.20 -11.23 -3.67
N VAL A 414 5.71 -10.99 -2.45
CA VAL A 414 5.55 -9.66 -1.85
C VAL A 414 6.68 -9.30 -0.88
N SER A 415 7.29 -10.30 -0.24
CA SER A 415 8.48 -10.18 0.62
C SER A 415 9.76 -10.06 -0.20
#